data_AF-A0A212CLU4-F1
#
_entry.id   AF-A0A212CLU4-F1
#
_cell.length_a   1.000
_cell.length_b   1.000
_cell.length_c   1.000
_cell.angle_alpha   90.00
_cell.angle_beta   90.00
_cell.angle_gamma   90.00
#
_symmetry.space_group_name_H-M   'P 1'
#
loop_
_entity.id
_entity.type
_entity.pdbx_description
1 polymer ?
#
loop_
_entity_poly.entity_id
_entity_poly.type
_entity_poly.pdbx_seq_one_letter_code
_entity_poly.pdbx_strand_id
1 'polypeptide(L)' 'MLPDPALGLRLLHFSINVGMVEEGDVPHGYSVSRKKKESFPLTLESATTNQTSVYLCASSESTAQRGHILSAQKGQMQEV' A
#
# COMPACT_ATOMS: atom_id res chain seq x y z
N MET A 1 -1.15 -20.71 20.44
CA MET A 1 -1.31 -20.75 18.97
C MET A 1 -0.11 -20.03 18.39
N LEU A 2 0.84 -20.76 17.80
CA LEU A 2 2.04 -20.17 17.20
C LEU A 2 1.63 -19.36 15.95
N PRO A 3 2.22 -18.19 15.68
CA PRO A 3 2.01 -17.50 14.42
C PRO A 3 2.51 -18.37 13.27
N ASP A 4 1.75 -18.42 12.18
CA ASP A 4 2.12 -19.08 10.94
C ASP A 4 3.50 -18.56 10.45
N PRO A 5 4.50 -19.43 10.27
CA PRO A 5 5.85 -19.05 9.79
C PRO A 5 5.89 -18.45 8.38
N ALA A 6 4.81 -18.52 7.60
CA ALA A 6 4.77 -18.13 6.18
C ALA A 6 4.14 -16.75 5.91
N LEU A 7 3.89 -15.93 6.93
CA LEU A 7 3.35 -14.59 6.71
C LEU A 7 4.49 -13.65 6.35
N GLY A 8 4.60 -13.35 5.05
CA GLY A 8 5.55 -12.38 4.49
C GLY A 8 5.34 -10.96 5.01
N LEU A 9 5.73 -9.95 4.23
CA LEU A 9 5.49 -8.55 4.60
C LEU A 9 3.99 -8.29 4.76
N ARG A 10 3.60 -7.67 5.87
CA ARG A 10 2.20 -7.34 6.21
C ARG A 10 2.06 -5.83 6.29
N LEU A 11 1.06 -5.29 5.64
CA LEU A 11 0.80 -3.85 5.63
C LEU A 11 0.09 -3.46 6.92
N LEU A 12 0.61 -2.45 7.62
CA LEU A 12 -0.03 -1.93 8.84
C LEU A 12 -1.02 -0.82 8.48
N HIS A 13 -0.53 0.19 7.78
CA HIS A 13 -1.27 1.37 7.34
C HIS A 13 -0.62 1.95 6.09
N PHE A 14 -1.40 2.66 5.27
CA PHE A 14 -0.89 3.44 4.17
C PHE A 14 -1.62 4.78 4.04
N SER A 15 -1.12 5.64 3.15
CA SER A 15 -1.74 6.94 2.88
C SER A 15 -1.56 7.33 1.42
N ILE A 16 -2.67 7.71 0.79
CA ILE A 16 -2.68 8.16 -0.61
C ILE A 16 -2.34 9.66 -0.68
N ASN A 17 -2.86 10.48 0.24
CA ASN A 17 -2.61 11.93 0.25
C ASN A 17 -2.58 12.49 1.68
N VAL A 18 -2.16 13.74 1.82
CA VAL A 18 -2.22 14.47 3.10
C VAL A 18 -3.63 14.41 3.67
N GLY A 19 -3.75 14.08 4.95
CA GLY A 19 -5.03 13.94 5.65
C GLY A 19 -5.81 12.65 5.35
N MET A 20 -5.35 11.81 4.40
CA MET A 20 -5.99 10.53 4.08
C MET A 20 -5.15 9.38 4.62
N VAL A 21 -5.70 8.58 5.52
CA VAL A 21 -5.04 7.40 6.10
C VAL A 21 -5.94 6.19 5.91
N GLU A 22 -5.33 5.06 5.59
CA GLU A 22 -6.04 3.83 5.28
C GLU A 22 -5.43 2.67 6.08
N GLU A 23 -6.28 1.75 6.51
CA GLU A 23 -5.90 0.55 7.25
C GLU A 23 -5.29 -0.52 6.31
N GLY A 24 -4.33 -1.28 6.81
CA GLY A 24 -3.74 -2.43 6.11
C GLY A 24 -4.28 -3.77 6.60
N ASP A 25 -3.44 -4.81 6.53
CA ASP A 25 -3.74 -6.16 6.98
C ASP A 25 -3.84 -6.27 8.52
N VAL A 26 -3.05 -5.46 9.24
CA VAL A 26 -2.97 -5.49 10.72
C VAL A 26 -2.91 -4.07 11.30
N PRO A 27 -4.03 -3.33 11.31
CA PRO A 27 -4.03 -1.92 11.72
C PRO A 27 -4.04 -1.71 13.25
N HIS A 28 -4.57 -2.67 14.01
CA HIS A 28 -4.81 -2.49 15.45
C HIS A 28 -3.53 -2.34 16.29
N GLY A 29 -3.57 -1.45 17.28
CA GLY A 29 -2.43 -1.17 18.18
C GLY A 29 -1.40 -0.20 17.59
N TYR A 30 -1.72 0.39 16.43
CA TYR A 30 -0.93 1.40 15.76
C TYR A 30 -1.80 2.61 15.44
N SER A 31 -1.23 3.81 15.54
CA SER A 31 -1.84 5.04 15.06
C SER A 31 -0.93 5.73 14.06
N VAL A 32 -1.55 6.29 13.01
CA VAL A 32 -0.84 6.98 11.93
C VAL A 32 -1.44 8.37 11.69
N SER A 33 -0.63 9.26 11.13
CA SER A 33 -1.14 10.52 10.60
C SER A 33 -0.33 10.95 9.40
N ARG A 34 -0.95 11.65 8.45
CA ARG A 34 -0.22 12.28 7.34
C ARG A 34 -0.51 13.76 7.28
N LYS A 35 0.21 14.53 8.10
CA LYS A 35 0.09 16.01 8.14
C LYS A 35 0.85 16.69 7.00
N LYS A 36 1.86 16.03 6.44
CA LYS A 36 2.68 16.52 5.31
C LYS A 36 2.94 15.40 4.31
N LYS A 37 3.24 15.73 3.05
CA LYS A 37 3.42 14.72 1.99
C LYS A 37 4.64 13.83 2.26
N GLU A 38 5.72 14.43 2.73
CA GLU A 38 7.03 13.82 2.97
C GLU A 38 7.09 12.94 4.23
N SER A 39 6.09 12.99 5.11
CA SER A 39 6.13 12.33 6.41
C SER A 39 4.86 11.55 6.70
N PHE A 40 5.03 10.27 7.03
CA PHE A 40 3.96 9.37 7.43
C PHE A 40 4.39 8.55 8.66
N PRO A 41 4.38 9.15 9.87
CA PRO A 41 4.78 8.45 11.08
C PRO A 41 3.81 7.34 11.48
N LEU A 42 4.38 6.22 11.91
CA LEU A 42 3.70 5.12 12.58
C LEU A 42 4.01 5.21 14.09
N THR A 43 2.96 5.29 14.91
CA THR A 43 3.06 5.31 16.37
C THR A 43 2.50 4.01 16.93
N LEU A 44 3.26 3.32 17.78
CA LEU A 44 2.74 2.19 18.54
C LEU A 44 1.99 2.72 19.75
N GLU A 45 0.73 2.32 19.93
CA GLU A 45 -0.08 2.73 21.09
C GLU A 45 0.47 2.14 22.39
N SER A 46 1.02 0.92 22.30
CA SER A 46 1.75 0.26 23.36
C SER A 46 2.81 -0.65 22.75
N ALA A 47 3.94 -0.83 23.43
CA ALA A 47 4.97 -1.77 23.00
C ALA A 47 4.68 -3.14 23.62
N THR A 48 4.24 -4.10 22.79
CA THR A 48 3.97 -5.48 23.24
C THR A 48 4.89 -6.48 22.55
N THR A 49 5.16 -7.62 23.19
CA THR A 49 6.00 -8.67 22.61
C THR A 49 5.44 -9.20 21.28
N ASN A 50 4.12 -9.17 21.11
CA ASN A 50 3.43 -9.58 19.88
C ASN A 50 3.70 -8.65 18.69
N GLN A 51 4.28 -7.48 18.92
CA GLN A 51 4.66 -6.49 17.92
C GLN A 51 6.19 -6.44 17.68
N THR A 52 6.93 -7.44 18.14
CA THR A 52 8.38 -7.55 17.93
C THR A 52 8.66 -7.99 16.50
N SER A 53 9.00 -7.02 15.63
CA SER A 53 9.31 -7.24 14.22
C SER A 53 10.17 -6.10 13.67
N VAL A 54 10.64 -6.25 12.44
CA VAL A 54 11.25 -5.17 11.66
C VAL A 54 10.15 -4.38 10.98
N TYR A 55 10.13 -3.06 11.21
CA TYR A 55 9.19 -2.14 10.59
C TYR A 55 9.84 -1.45 9.39
N LEU A 56 9.17 -1.49 8.24
CA LEU A 56 9.65 -0.87 7.00
C LEU A 56 8.70 0.27 6.61
N CYS A 57 9.29 1.39 6.20
CA CYS A 57 8.55 2.46 5.53
C CYS A 57 8.74 2.31 4.01
N ALA A 58 7.65 2.39 3.25
CA ALA A 58 7.67 2.36 1.80
C ALA A 58 6.89 3.55 1.23
N SER A 59 7.26 4.00 0.05
CA SER A 59 6.55 5.06 -0.68
C SER A 59 6.54 4.73 -2.17
N SER A 60 5.48 5.15 -2.85
CA SER A 60 5.31 5.00 -4.29
C SER A 60 4.95 6.35 -4.89
N GLU A 61 5.54 6.68 -6.04
CA GLU A 61 5.02 7.77 -6.86
C GLU A 61 3.76 7.26 -7.57
N SER A 62 2.65 8.00 -7.44
CA SER A 62 1.42 7.71 -8.16
C SER A 62 1.69 7.87 -9.66
N THR A 63 2.03 6.78 -10.35
CA THR A 63 1.96 6.75 -11.80
C THR A 63 0.48 6.64 -12.15
N ALA A 64 -0.13 7.74 -12.59
CA ALA A 64 -1.43 7.65 -13.24
C ALA A 64 -1.26 6.60 -14.36
N GLN A 65 -2.06 5.53 -14.34
CA GLN A 65 -2.15 4.62 -15.48
C GLN A 65 -2.52 5.49 -16.69
N ARG A 66 -1.52 5.88 -17.50
CA ARG A 66 -1.78 6.37 -18.84
C ARG A 66 -2.39 5.16 -19.54
N GLY A 67 -3.72 5.13 -19.61
CA GLY A 67 -4.48 4.17 -20.39
C GLY A 67 -4.06 4.33 -21.83
N HIS A 68 -2.97 3.66 -22.21
CA HIS A 68 -2.59 3.54 -23.60
C HIS A 68 -3.58 2.53 -24.18
N ILE A 69 -4.73 3.03 -24.64
CA ILE A 69 -5.63 2.29 -25.49
C ILE A 69 -4.79 1.94 -26.72
N LEU A 70 -4.24 0.72 -26.73
CA LEU A 70 -3.67 0.15 -27.94
C LEU A 70 -4.85 -0.07 -28.88
N SER A 71 -5.09 0.87 -29.78
CA SER A 71 -6.01 0.70 -30.89
C SER A 71 -5.57 -0.53 -31.68
N ALA A 72 -6.30 -1.64 -31.52
CA ALA A 72 -6.14 -2.79 -32.38
C ALA A 72 -6.49 -2.37 -33.81
N GLN A 73 -5.55 -2.50 -34.74
CA GLN A 73 -5.78 -2.20 -36.15
C GLN A 73 -6.90 -3.08 -36.69
N LYS A 74 -7.95 -2.44 -37.23
CA LYS A 74 -9.03 -3.09 -37.97
C LYS A 74 -8.50 -3.58 -39.31
N GLY A 75 -8.14 -4.86 -39.41
CA GLY A 75 -7.89 -5.53 -40.69
C GLY A 75 -9.18 -6.08 -41.26
N GLN A 76 -9.78 -5.39 -42.23
CA GLN A 76 -10.69 -6.00 -43.21
C GLN A 76 -10.60 -5.25 -44.55
N MET A 77 -9.90 -5.84 -45.52
CA MET A 77 -10.26 -5.72 -46.92
C MET A 77 -10.44 -7.14 -47.44
N GLN A 78 -11.70 -7.48 -47.74
CA GLN A 78 -12.08 -8.73 -48.38
C GLN A 78 -11.67 -8.69 -49.86
N GLU A 79 -11.16 -9.83 -50.30
CA GLU A 79 -10.92 -10.24 -51.68
C GLU A 79 -12.20 -10.19 -52.52
N VAL A 80 -12.13 -9.53 -53.67
CA VAL A 80 -12.75 -9.94 -54.95
C VAL A 80 -11.79 -9.56 -56.08
#